data_AF-L9KZC7-F1
#
_entry.id   AF-L9KZC7-F1
#
_cell.length_a   1.000
_cell.length_b   1.000
_cell.length_c   1.000
_cell.angle_alpha   90.00
_cell.angle_beta   90.00
_cell.angle_gamma   90.00
#
_symmetry.space_group_name_H-M   'P 1'
#
loop_
_entity.id
_entity.type
_entity.pdbx_description
1 polymer ?
#
loop_
_entity_poly.entity_id
_entity_poly.type
_entity_poly.pdbx_seq_one_letter_code
_entity_poly.pdbx_strand_id
1 'polypeptide(L)'
;MAQKPKVDPHVGRLGYLQALVTEFQETESQDAKEQVLANLANFAYDPSNYQYLRQLQVVDLFLDSLSEENETLVEFAIGSSPVGKCRVLSMARVDSTQLAPRGGTQVSLFGSHKQHHRGLCNLCPDRANKEHILQAGGVPLITSCLSSPNEETVLSAVTTLMYLSSPGPGARPELSTEPVVQCMLRFSLSANARLRNLAQIFLEDFCTPSQVAEARGRQAHSALGIPLPRTEAPPRP
;
A
#
# COMPACT_ATOMS: atom_id res chain seq x y z
N MET A 1 -3.80 28.71 14.54
CA MET A 1 -3.68 27.67 15.58
C MET A 1 -4.77 26.64 15.30
N ALA A 2 -4.39 25.45 14.81
CA ALA A 2 -5.35 24.38 14.56
C ALA A 2 -5.90 23.90 15.92
N GLN A 3 -7.21 24.06 16.12
CA GLN A 3 -7.88 23.54 17.30
C GLN A 3 -7.93 22.02 17.18
N LYS A 4 -7.31 21.33 18.13
CA LYS A 4 -7.33 19.86 18.20
C LYS A 4 -8.77 19.36 18.40
N PRO A 5 -9.15 18.22 17.80
CA PRO A 5 -10.46 17.63 18.01
C PRO A 5 -10.64 17.26 19.49
N LYS A 6 -11.72 17.75 20.11
CA LYS A 6 -12.17 17.27 21.42
C LYS A 6 -12.94 15.98 21.19
N VAL A 7 -12.24 14.85 21.15
CA VAL A 7 -12.90 13.53 21.22
C VAL A 7 -13.41 13.35 22.64
N ASP A 8 -14.73 13.22 22.79
CA ASP A 8 -15.35 12.97 24.09
C ASP A 8 -14.83 11.63 24.66
N PRO A 9 -14.34 11.55 25.92
CA PRO A 9 -13.70 10.34 26.46
C PRO A 9 -14.62 9.13 26.58
N HIS A 10 -15.92 9.28 26.31
CA HIS A 10 -16.92 8.21 26.38
C HIS A 10 -17.29 7.60 25.03
N VAL A 11 -16.62 8.02 23.95
CA VAL A 11 -16.86 7.48 22.62
C VAL A 11 -16.06 6.19 22.48
N GLY A 12 -16.74 5.03 22.53
CA GLY A 12 -16.11 3.72 22.34
C GLY A 12 -15.32 3.63 21.02
N ARG A 13 -14.52 2.57 20.84
CA ARG A 13 -13.59 2.40 19.70
C ARG A 13 -14.20 2.76 18.33
N LEU A 14 -15.45 2.35 18.08
CA LEU A 14 -16.16 2.68 16.84
C LEU A 14 -16.31 4.19 16.63
N GLY A 15 -16.72 4.94 17.64
CA GLY A 15 -16.94 6.37 17.46
C GLY A 15 -15.63 7.17 17.42
N TYR A 16 -14.53 6.66 17.98
CA TYR A 16 -13.21 7.24 17.72
C TYR A 16 -12.82 7.10 16.26
N LEU A 17 -12.99 5.92 15.67
CA LEU A 17 -12.77 5.70 14.24
C LEU A 17 -13.71 6.56 13.39
N GLN A 18 -14.96 6.74 13.81
CA GLN A 18 -15.91 7.62 13.12
C GLN A 18 -15.46 9.08 13.16
N ALA A 19 -14.99 9.57 14.32
CA ALA A 19 -14.45 10.92 14.44
C ALA A 19 -13.26 11.15 13.51
N LEU A 20 -12.38 10.15 13.35
CA LEU A 20 -11.29 10.22 12.37
C LEU A 20 -11.83 10.34 10.94
N VAL A 21 -12.78 9.49 10.54
CA VAL A 21 -13.36 9.56 9.18
C VAL A 21 -14.03 10.91 8.93
N THR A 22 -14.79 11.43 9.91
CA THR A 22 -15.41 12.76 9.83
C THR A 22 -14.35 13.85 9.71
N GLU A 23 -13.28 13.81 10.50
CA GLU A 23 -12.19 14.79 10.43
C GLU A 23 -11.51 14.78 9.05
N PHE A 24 -11.29 13.61 8.45
CA PHE A 24 -10.72 13.51 7.11
C PHE A 24 -11.59 14.20 6.05
N GLN A 25 -12.92 14.06 6.17
CA GLN A 25 -13.90 14.58 5.22
C GLN A 25 -14.14 16.10 5.39
N GLU A 26 -14.09 16.59 6.63
CA GLU A 26 -14.40 17.99 6.94
C GLU A 26 -13.18 18.92 6.86
N THR A 27 -11.97 18.39 7.05
CA THR A 27 -10.76 19.23 7.08
C THR A 27 -10.29 19.63 5.69
N GLU A 28 -9.90 20.90 5.54
CA GLU A 28 -9.21 21.41 4.34
C GLU A 28 -7.67 21.26 4.46
N SER A 29 -7.16 20.94 5.66
CA SER A 29 -5.73 20.82 5.91
C SER A 29 -5.19 19.47 5.43
N GLN A 30 -4.25 19.52 4.49
CA GLN A 30 -3.56 18.33 3.98
C GLN A 30 -2.78 17.59 5.08
N ASP A 31 -2.08 18.31 5.95
CA ASP A 31 -1.38 17.71 7.10
C ASP A 31 -2.34 16.96 8.03
N ALA A 32 -3.55 17.49 8.25
CA ALA A 32 -4.56 16.82 9.06
C ALA A 32 -5.07 15.55 8.38
N LYS A 33 -5.33 15.59 7.06
CA LYS A 33 -5.70 14.42 6.27
C LYS A 33 -4.63 13.33 6.34
N GLU A 34 -3.37 13.70 6.18
CA GLU A 34 -2.23 12.78 6.30
C GLU A 34 -2.18 12.11 7.68
N GLN A 35 -2.35 12.90 8.76
CA GLN A 35 -2.36 12.38 10.13
C GLN A 35 -3.52 11.42 10.39
N VAL A 36 -4.72 11.78 9.93
CA VAL A 36 -5.91 10.96 10.08
C VAL A 36 -5.75 9.65 9.30
N LEU A 37 -5.28 9.71 8.06
CA LEU A 37 -5.07 8.54 7.21
C LEU A 37 -4.02 7.60 7.78
N ALA A 38 -2.92 8.15 8.31
CA ALA A 38 -1.90 7.37 9.01
C ALA A 38 -2.46 6.67 10.25
N ASN A 39 -3.31 7.34 11.03
CA ASN A 39 -3.98 6.72 12.17
C ASN A 39 -4.90 5.58 11.73
N LEU A 40 -5.74 5.78 10.71
CA LEU A 40 -6.60 4.74 10.15
C LEU A 40 -5.79 3.53 9.66
N ALA A 41 -4.66 3.76 8.99
CA ALA A 41 -3.75 2.70 8.53
C ALA A 41 -3.15 1.92 9.71
N ASN A 42 -2.84 2.58 10.83
CA ASN A 42 -2.40 1.90 12.05
C ASN A 42 -3.51 1.02 12.65
N PHE A 43 -4.77 1.47 12.63
CA PHE A 43 -5.90 0.64 13.09
C PHE A 43 -6.19 -0.54 12.16
N ALA A 44 -5.91 -0.42 10.86
CA ALA A 44 -6.03 -1.50 9.88
C ALA A 44 -5.02 -2.65 10.10
N TYR A 45 -4.07 -2.50 11.02
CA TYR A 45 -3.19 -3.60 11.41
C TYR A 45 -3.88 -4.66 12.28
N ASP A 46 -4.90 -4.30 13.05
CA ASP A 46 -5.58 -5.20 13.99
C ASP A 46 -6.90 -5.73 13.39
N PRO A 47 -7.02 -7.06 13.16
CA PRO A 47 -8.24 -7.67 12.61
C PRO A 47 -9.51 -7.40 13.42
N SER A 48 -9.40 -7.12 14.73
CA SER A 48 -10.55 -6.75 15.56
C SER A 48 -11.24 -5.46 15.10
N ASN A 49 -10.54 -4.63 14.31
CA ASN A 49 -11.07 -3.39 13.77
C ASN A 49 -11.74 -3.56 12.41
N TYR A 50 -11.56 -4.68 11.71
CA TYR A 50 -12.00 -4.81 10.31
C TYR A 50 -13.51 -4.60 10.13
N GLN A 51 -14.32 -5.08 11.08
CA GLN A 51 -15.75 -4.84 11.05
C GLN A 51 -16.08 -3.34 11.14
N TYR A 52 -15.42 -2.60 12.03
CA TYR A 52 -15.62 -1.16 12.17
C TYR A 52 -15.12 -0.39 10.95
N LEU A 53 -13.96 -0.77 10.40
CA LEU A 53 -13.38 -0.14 9.22
C LEU A 53 -14.26 -0.32 7.98
N ARG A 54 -14.87 -1.50 7.81
CA ARG A 54 -15.89 -1.73 6.77
C ARG A 54 -17.15 -0.93 7.01
N GLN A 55 -17.66 -0.93 8.25
CA GLN A 55 -18.86 -0.17 8.60
C GLN A 55 -18.71 1.33 8.35
N LEU A 56 -17.51 1.86 8.55
CA LEU A 56 -17.16 3.27 8.34
C LEU A 56 -16.62 3.57 6.93
N GLN A 57 -16.65 2.60 6.01
CA GLN A 57 -16.18 2.76 4.63
C GLN A 57 -14.72 3.23 4.51
N VAL A 58 -13.86 2.85 5.46
CA VAL A 58 -12.45 3.24 5.45
C VAL A 58 -11.70 2.62 4.27
N VAL A 59 -12.17 1.46 3.77
CA VAL A 59 -11.61 0.83 2.57
C VAL A 59 -11.80 1.74 1.35
N ASP A 60 -13.00 2.30 1.17
CA ASP A 60 -13.31 3.22 0.09
C ASP A 60 -12.47 4.51 0.23
N LEU A 61 -12.36 5.03 1.45
CA LEU A 61 -11.52 6.20 1.75
C LEU A 61 -10.05 5.97 1.37
N PHE A 62 -9.49 4.77 1.63
CA PHE A 62 -8.14 4.45 1.17
C PHE A 62 -8.05 4.36 -0.36
N LEU A 63 -9.03 3.77 -1.03
CA LEU A 63 -9.04 3.68 -2.49
C LEU A 63 -9.11 5.07 -3.13
N ASP A 64 -9.99 5.95 -2.63
CA ASP A 64 -10.08 7.34 -3.08
C ASP A 64 -8.75 8.07 -2.89
N SER A 65 -8.08 7.85 -1.75
CA SER A 65 -6.78 8.43 -1.44
C SER A 65 -5.65 7.97 -2.37
N LEU A 66 -5.79 6.86 -3.11
CA LEU A 66 -4.82 6.43 -4.12
C LEU A 66 -4.86 7.29 -5.40
N SER A 67 -5.93 8.05 -5.61
CA SER A 67 -6.11 8.93 -6.78
C SER A 67 -5.73 10.39 -6.49
N GLU A 68 -5.33 10.70 -5.25
CA GLU A 68 -4.95 12.05 -4.83
C GLU A 68 -3.58 12.44 -5.41
N GLU A 69 -3.40 13.75 -5.65
CA GLU A 69 -2.12 14.31 -6.10
C GLU A 69 -1.05 14.28 -5.00
N ASN A 70 -1.47 14.22 -3.73
CA ASN A 70 -0.57 14.18 -2.59
C ASN A 70 0.04 12.77 -2.43
N GLU A 71 1.30 12.62 -2.85
CA GLU A 71 2.06 11.38 -2.74
C GLU A 71 2.06 10.79 -1.31
N THR A 72 2.03 11.64 -0.28
CA THR A 72 2.02 11.18 1.12
C THR A 72 0.70 10.47 1.47
N LEU A 73 -0.43 10.95 0.94
CA LEU A 73 -1.73 10.28 1.13
C LEU A 73 -1.75 8.94 0.41
N VAL A 74 -1.25 8.90 -0.84
CA VAL A 74 -1.13 7.66 -1.62
C VAL A 74 -0.26 6.65 -0.87
N GLU A 75 0.87 7.09 -0.31
CA GLU A 75 1.77 6.26 0.48
C GLU A 75 1.08 5.67 1.70
N PHE A 76 0.40 6.47 2.51
CA PHE A 76 -0.33 5.97 3.68
C PHE A 76 -1.49 5.03 3.28
N ALA A 77 -2.21 5.35 2.20
CA ALA A 77 -3.34 4.56 1.71
C ALA A 77 -2.93 3.18 1.23
N ILE A 78 -1.88 3.06 0.41
CA ILE A 78 -1.42 1.76 -0.08
C ILE A 78 -0.72 0.95 1.02
N GLY A 79 -0.10 1.65 1.99
CA GLY A 79 0.74 1.04 3.02
C GLY A 79 2.24 1.11 2.76
N SER A 80 2.67 2.18 2.09
CA SER A 80 4.07 2.58 1.95
C SER A 80 4.49 3.45 3.14
N SER A 81 5.77 3.40 3.50
CA SER A 81 6.32 4.28 4.54
C SER A 81 6.99 5.50 3.88
N PRO A 82 6.61 6.73 4.23
CA PRO A 82 7.29 7.91 3.71
C PRO A 82 8.76 7.91 4.13
N VAL A 83 9.66 7.76 3.16
CA VAL A 83 11.11 7.82 3.40
C VAL A 83 11.45 9.28 3.69
N GLY A 84 11.83 9.57 4.95
CA GLY A 84 12.38 10.87 5.34
C GLY A 84 11.43 11.88 6.00
N LYS A 85 10.11 11.59 6.11
CA LYS A 85 9.17 12.47 6.83
C LYS A 85 8.82 12.00 8.25
N CYS A 86 9.08 10.73 8.60
CA CYS A 86 8.81 10.19 9.95
C CYS A 86 9.87 10.59 11.00
N ARG A 87 10.00 11.90 11.29
CA ARG A 87 10.57 12.38 12.58
C ARG A 87 9.51 12.94 13.52
N VAL A 88 8.25 13.08 13.11
CA VAL A 88 7.20 13.66 13.96
C VAL A 88 5.85 13.00 13.72
N LEU A 89 5.63 11.82 14.29
CA LEU A 89 4.32 11.45 14.83
C LEU A 89 4.54 10.98 16.26
N SER A 90 5.00 11.93 17.08
CA SER A 90 4.93 11.84 18.53
C SER A 90 3.46 11.62 18.88
N MET A 91 3.08 10.38 19.20
CA MET A 91 1.79 10.14 19.80
C MET A 91 1.71 10.96 21.09
N ALA A 92 0.62 11.71 21.17
CA ALA A 92 0.03 12.12 22.41
C ALA A 92 0.08 10.95 23.41
N ARG A 93 0.56 11.24 24.62
CA ARG A 93 0.24 10.42 25.79
C ARG A 93 -1.28 10.25 25.81
N VAL A 94 -1.76 9.05 25.55
CA VAL A 94 -3.01 8.60 26.17
C VAL A 94 -2.62 8.40 27.62
N ASP A 95 -3.18 9.22 28.51
CA ASP A 95 -2.92 9.12 29.94
C ASP A 95 -3.36 7.72 30.41
N SER A 96 -2.38 6.94 30.84
CA SER A 96 -2.49 5.54 31.26
C SER A 96 -3.23 5.36 32.60
N THR A 97 -3.91 6.38 33.11
CA THR A 97 -4.40 6.43 34.50
C THR A 97 -5.74 5.72 34.77
N GLN A 98 -6.27 4.91 33.85
CA GLN A 98 -7.45 4.06 34.16
C GLN A 98 -7.31 2.57 33.83
N LEU A 99 -6.08 2.02 33.82
CA LEU A 99 -5.90 0.58 33.98
C LEU A 99 -4.86 0.29 35.08
N ALA A 100 -5.31 0.19 36.33
CA ALA A 100 -4.59 -0.54 37.37
C ALA A 100 -5.54 -0.89 38.53
N PRO A 101 -5.27 -1.94 39.36
CA PRO A 101 -4.01 -2.67 39.43
C PRO A 101 -4.12 -4.21 39.57
N ARG A 102 -3.09 -4.91 39.06
CA ARG A 102 -2.23 -5.90 39.76
C ARG A 102 -1.90 -7.11 38.87
N GLY A 103 -0.59 -7.28 38.63
CA GLY A 103 0.03 -8.57 38.34
C GLY A 103 0.53 -8.74 36.91
N GLY A 104 1.83 -8.48 36.71
CA GLY A 104 2.67 -9.20 35.76
C GLY A 104 2.41 -9.01 34.27
N THR A 105 3.19 -8.13 33.63
CA THR A 105 3.97 -8.34 32.39
C THR A 105 4.07 -7.01 31.62
N GLN A 106 5.31 -6.56 31.42
CA GLN A 106 5.68 -5.37 30.64
C GLN A 106 5.11 -5.42 29.23
N VAL A 107 4.49 -4.33 28.77
CA VAL A 107 4.42 -4.02 27.33
C VAL A 107 5.53 -3.02 27.05
N SER A 108 6.63 -3.50 26.48
CA SER A 108 7.78 -2.68 26.12
C SER A 108 7.42 -1.63 25.07
N LEU A 109 7.67 -0.37 25.41
CA LEU A 109 7.78 0.74 24.47
C LEU A 109 8.95 0.50 23.51
N PHE A 110 8.65 0.61 22.21
CA PHE A 110 9.53 1.05 21.11
C PHE A 110 11.04 0.79 21.24
N GLY A 111 11.47 -0.35 20.69
CA GLY A 111 12.82 -0.53 20.17
C GLY A 111 12.93 -0.03 18.73
N SER A 112 13.98 0.75 18.46
CA SER A 112 14.41 1.21 17.15
C SER A 112 14.61 0.04 16.17
N HIS A 113 13.59 -0.39 15.40
CA HIS A 113 13.74 -1.11 14.11
C HIS A 113 12.43 -1.67 13.47
N LYS A 114 11.25 -1.05 13.61
CA LYS A 114 10.09 -1.50 12.79
C LYS A 114 9.20 -0.34 12.34
N GLN A 115 9.42 0.11 11.11
CA GLN A 115 8.47 0.96 10.39
C GLN A 115 7.22 0.12 10.08
N HIS A 116 6.06 0.50 10.61
CA HIS A 116 4.78 -0.09 10.22
C HIS A 116 3.85 1.04 9.78
N HIS A 117 3.69 1.21 8.48
CA HIS A 117 2.54 1.92 7.92
C HIS A 117 1.99 1.00 6.83
N ARG A 118 0.76 0.53 7.00
CA ARG A 118 0.19 -0.56 6.20
C ARG A 118 -1.33 -0.37 6.09
N GLY A 119 -1.77 0.43 5.11
CA GLY A 119 -3.18 0.71 4.77
C GLY A 119 -3.85 -0.47 4.06
N LEU A 120 -4.15 -0.34 2.77
CA LEU A 120 -4.83 -1.36 1.96
C LEU A 120 -4.12 -2.72 1.97
N CYS A 121 -2.80 -2.74 1.91
CA CYS A 121 -2.00 -3.98 1.91
C CYS A 121 -2.30 -4.90 3.12
N ASN A 122 -2.68 -4.34 4.27
CA ASN A 122 -3.04 -5.13 5.45
C ASN A 122 -4.50 -5.60 5.48
N LEU A 123 -5.38 -4.90 4.79
CA LEU A 123 -6.79 -5.27 4.72
C LEU A 123 -7.00 -6.41 3.72
N CYS A 124 -6.18 -6.47 2.67
CA CYS A 124 -6.30 -7.44 1.57
C CYS A 124 -6.27 -8.93 1.94
N PRO A 125 -5.51 -9.40 2.96
CA PRO A 125 -5.56 -10.81 3.35
C PRO A 125 -6.93 -11.27 3.90
N ASP A 126 -7.76 -10.35 4.41
CA ASP A 126 -9.12 -10.68 4.83
C ASP A 126 -10.05 -10.84 3.64
N ARG A 127 -10.79 -11.96 3.59
CA ARG A 127 -11.65 -12.31 2.46
C ARG A 127 -12.73 -11.27 2.19
N ALA A 128 -13.33 -10.69 3.24
CA ALA A 128 -14.39 -9.70 3.07
C ALA A 128 -13.84 -8.38 2.52
N ASN A 129 -12.71 -7.92 3.04
CA ASN A 129 -12.01 -6.73 2.52
C ASN A 129 -11.50 -6.93 1.09
N LYS A 130 -10.95 -8.10 0.78
CA LYS A 130 -10.51 -8.47 -0.57
C LYS A 130 -11.65 -8.34 -1.58
N GLU A 131 -12.80 -8.94 -1.28
CA GLU A 131 -13.96 -8.86 -2.17
C GLU A 131 -14.46 -7.43 -2.32
N HIS A 132 -14.49 -6.66 -1.24
CA HIS A 132 -14.86 -5.24 -1.27
C HIS A 132 -13.93 -4.42 -2.18
N ILE A 133 -12.61 -4.57 -2.05
CA ILE A 133 -11.62 -3.86 -2.88
C ILE A 133 -11.80 -4.19 -4.37
N LEU A 134 -12.08 -5.45 -4.69
CA LEU A 134 -12.31 -5.88 -6.06
C LEU A 134 -13.61 -5.31 -6.62
N GLN A 135 -14.69 -5.31 -5.84
CA GLN A 135 -16.00 -4.76 -6.22
C GLN A 135 -15.98 -3.23 -6.37
N ALA A 136 -15.19 -2.54 -5.56
CA ALA A 136 -15.02 -1.10 -5.60
C ALA A 136 -14.12 -0.62 -6.76
N GLY A 137 -13.63 -1.52 -7.61
CA GLY A 137 -12.75 -1.14 -8.72
C GLY A 137 -11.35 -0.70 -8.25
N GLY A 138 -10.83 -1.30 -7.18
CA GLY A 138 -9.50 -0.94 -6.65
C GLY A 138 -8.31 -1.39 -7.50
N VAL A 139 -8.49 -2.36 -8.41
CA VAL A 139 -7.38 -2.93 -9.21
C VAL A 139 -6.68 -1.89 -10.09
N PRO A 140 -7.39 -1.05 -10.90
CA PRO A 140 -6.77 0.03 -11.66
C PRO A 140 -6.02 1.04 -10.78
N LEU A 141 -6.57 1.37 -9.61
CA LEU A 141 -5.97 2.31 -8.66
C LEU A 141 -4.66 1.76 -8.06
N ILE A 142 -4.64 0.48 -7.69
CA ILE A 142 -3.43 -0.17 -7.18
C ILE A 142 -2.41 -0.35 -8.31
N THR A 143 -2.86 -0.60 -9.55
CA THR A 143 -1.99 -0.75 -10.71
C THR A 143 -1.31 0.58 -11.08
N SER A 144 -1.99 1.73 -10.92
CA SER A 144 -1.38 3.03 -11.17
C SER A 144 -0.19 3.30 -10.24
N CYS A 145 -0.24 2.80 -8.99
CA CYS A 145 0.85 2.90 -8.03
C CYS A 145 2.13 2.16 -8.47
N LEU A 146 2.07 1.22 -9.42
CA LEU A 146 3.28 0.59 -9.99
C LEU A 146 4.15 1.57 -10.79
N SER A 147 3.58 2.70 -11.22
CA SER A 147 4.33 3.76 -11.93
C SER A 147 4.90 4.82 -10.97
N SER A 148 4.75 4.63 -9.65
CA SER A 148 5.25 5.58 -8.65
C SER A 148 6.77 5.69 -8.69
N PRO A 149 7.34 6.90 -8.51
CA PRO A 149 8.79 7.06 -8.34
C PRO A 149 9.30 6.52 -7.00
N ASN A 150 8.41 6.26 -6.02
CA ASN A 150 8.78 5.71 -4.72
C ASN A 150 8.75 4.17 -4.76
N GLU A 151 9.92 3.54 -4.59
CA GLU A 151 10.05 2.08 -4.58
C GLU A 151 9.23 1.40 -3.48
N GLU A 152 9.03 2.03 -2.30
CA GLU A 152 8.20 1.45 -1.23
C GLU A 152 6.71 1.42 -1.61
N THR A 153 6.25 2.42 -2.38
CA THR A 153 4.91 2.47 -2.95
C THR A 153 4.72 1.37 -3.98
N VAL A 154 5.71 1.19 -4.87
CA VAL A 154 5.71 0.10 -5.85
C VAL A 154 5.70 -1.26 -5.14
N LEU A 155 6.56 -1.48 -4.13
CA LEU A 155 6.61 -2.71 -3.33
C LEU A 155 5.24 -3.02 -2.69
N SER A 156 4.60 -1.99 -2.12
CA SER A 156 3.29 -2.11 -1.48
C SER A 156 2.21 -2.47 -2.50
N ALA A 157 2.25 -1.85 -3.68
CA ALA A 157 1.33 -2.14 -4.78
C ALA A 157 1.48 -3.58 -5.30
N VAL A 158 2.71 -4.04 -5.56
CA VAL A 158 2.98 -5.43 -5.99
C VAL A 158 2.42 -6.42 -4.94
N THR A 159 2.74 -6.19 -3.66
CA THR A 159 2.30 -7.07 -2.57
C THR A 159 0.77 -7.10 -2.46
N THR A 160 0.12 -5.94 -2.61
CA THR A 160 -1.34 -5.82 -2.59
C THR A 160 -1.97 -6.61 -3.74
N LEU A 161 -1.41 -6.51 -4.96
CA LEU A 161 -1.85 -7.31 -6.11
C LEU A 161 -1.68 -8.81 -5.87
N MET A 162 -0.61 -9.24 -5.20
CA MET A 162 -0.41 -10.66 -4.84
C MET A 162 -1.50 -11.15 -3.86
N TYR A 163 -1.89 -10.35 -2.87
CA TYR A 163 -2.97 -10.72 -1.93
C TYR A 163 -4.36 -10.72 -2.57
N LEU A 164 -4.61 -9.78 -3.48
CA LEU A 164 -5.84 -9.74 -4.27
C LEU A 164 -5.89 -10.90 -5.26
N SER A 165 -4.74 -11.38 -5.73
CA SER A 165 -4.65 -12.55 -6.57
C SER A 165 -4.87 -13.81 -5.74
N SER A 166 -5.45 -14.84 -6.36
CA SER A 166 -5.50 -16.18 -5.77
C SER A 166 -4.59 -17.06 -6.62
N PRO A 167 -3.53 -17.68 -6.05
CA PRO A 167 -2.70 -18.60 -6.80
C PRO A 167 -3.53 -19.83 -7.21
N GLY A 168 -3.33 -20.32 -8.43
CA GLY A 168 -3.97 -21.54 -8.95
C GLY A 168 -5.12 -21.32 -9.96
N PRO A 169 -5.89 -22.37 -10.28
CA PRO A 169 -6.96 -22.36 -11.29
C PRO A 169 -8.15 -21.53 -10.78
N GLY A 170 -8.10 -20.22 -11.07
CA GLY A 170 -8.92 -19.18 -10.45
C GLY A 170 -8.23 -17.82 -10.42
N ALA A 171 -6.96 -17.76 -10.84
CA ALA A 171 -6.23 -16.51 -11.09
C ALA A 171 -7.06 -15.59 -12.00
N ARG A 172 -7.33 -14.37 -11.52
CA ARG A 172 -8.12 -13.38 -12.24
C ARG A 172 -7.22 -12.71 -13.29
N PRO A 173 -7.54 -12.81 -14.60
CA PRO A 173 -6.71 -12.20 -15.66
C PRO A 173 -6.55 -10.68 -15.49
N GLU A 174 -7.51 -10.04 -14.83
CA GLU A 174 -7.52 -8.60 -14.51
C GLU A 174 -6.33 -8.16 -13.64
N LEU A 175 -5.79 -9.06 -12.81
CA LEU A 175 -4.65 -8.76 -11.92
C LEU A 175 -3.30 -9.00 -12.60
N SER A 176 -3.29 -9.79 -13.68
CA SER A 176 -2.11 -10.13 -14.48
C SER A 176 -2.28 -9.62 -15.91
N THR A 177 -2.78 -8.39 -16.04
CA THR A 177 -2.90 -7.71 -17.34
C THR A 177 -1.52 -7.44 -17.93
N GLU A 178 -1.47 -7.33 -19.25
CA GLU A 178 -0.24 -7.11 -20.00
C GLU A 178 0.64 -5.96 -19.43
N PRO A 179 0.12 -4.76 -19.07
CA PRO A 179 0.94 -3.71 -18.48
C PRO A 179 1.54 -4.09 -17.12
N VAL A 180 0.78 -4.83 -16.30
CA VAL A 180 1.27 -5.32 -14.99
C VAL A 180 2.41 -6.31 -15.20
N VAL A 181 2.25 -7.28 -16.11
CA VAL A 181 3.29 -8.27 -16.41
C VAL A 181 4.56 -7.59 -16.94
N GLN A 182 4.43 -6.57 -17.80
CA GLN A 182 5.56 -5.78 -18.28
C GLN A 182 6.27 -5.02 -17.15
N CYS A 183 5.52 -4.42 -16.22
CA CYS A 183 6.08 -3.80 -15.02
C CYS A 183 6.87 -4.84 -14.20
N MET A 184 6.31 -6.03 -13.95
CA MET A 184 7.00 -7.08 -13.19
C MET A 184 8.27 -7.57 -13.90
N LEU A 185 8.25 -7.71 -15.22
CA LEU A 185 9.44 -8.04 -16.01
C LEU A 185 10.52 -6.97 -15.82
N ARG A 186 10.16 -5.68 -15.89
CA ARG A 186 11.11 -4.58 -15.64
C ARG A 186 11.64 -4.61 -14.20
N PHE A 187 10.78 -4.82 -13.22
CA PHE A 187 11.14 -4.88 -11.80
C PHE A 187 12.03 -6.08 -11.46
N SER A 188 11.88 -7.21 -12.17
CA SER A 188 12.74 -8.39 -12.05
C SER A 188 14.21 -8.12 -12.41
N LEU A 189 14.48 -7.00 -13.08
CA LEU A 189 15.82 -6.54 -13.42
C LEU A 189 16.33 -5.40 -12.51
N SER A 190 15.54 -5.00 -11.51
CA SER A 190 15.90 -3.92 -10.58
C SER A 190 17.11 -4.28 -9.72
N ALA A 191 17.91 -3.27 -9.39
CA ALA A 191 19.00 -3.39 -8.41
C ALA A 191 18.45 -3.66 -6.99
N ASN A 192 17.25 -3.16 -6.67
CA ASN A 192 16.60 -3.40 -5.38
C ASN A 192 16.19 -4.87 -5.26
N ALA A 193 16.86 -5.60 -4.37
CA ALA A 193 16.65 -7.03 -4.18
C ALA A 193 15.23 -7.37 -3.71
N ARG A 194 14.58 -6.53 -2.89
CA ARG A 194 13.20 -6.77 -2.44
C ARG A 194 12.24 -6.70 -3.62
N LEU A 195 12.36 -5.64 -4.41
CA LEU A 195 11.48 -5.42 -5.56
C LEU A 195 11.68 -6.48 -6.64
N ARG A 196 12.94 -6.81 -6.93
CA ARG A 196 13.28 -7.89 -7.86
C ARG A 196 12.68 -9.23 -7.43
N ASN A 197 12.87 -9.62 -6.17
CA ASN A 197 12.38 -10.90 -5.68
C ASN A 197 10.85 -10.97 -5.69
N LEU A 198 10.15 -9.91 -5.26
CA LEU A 198 8.68 -9.87 -5.32
C LEU A 198 8.15 -9.96 -6.77
N ALA A 199 8.79 -9.25 -7.69
CA ALA A 199 8.40 -9.31 -9.10
C ALA A 199 8.63 -10.70 -9.70
N GLN A 200 9.71 -11.39 -9.33
CA GLN A 200 9.96 -12.78 -9.73
C GLN A 200 8.87 -13.72 -9.21
N ILE A 201 8.54 -13.64 -7.92
CA ILE A 201 7.46 -14.44 -7.32
C ILE A 201 6.13 -14.13 -8.03
N PHE A 202 5.85 -12.86 -8.34
CA PHE A 202 4.64 -12.49 -9.08
C PHE A 202 4.56 -13.18 -10.45
N LEU A 203 5.66 -13.17 -11.20
CA LEU A 203 5.74 -13.79 -12.52
C LEU A 203 5.65 -15.32 -12.47
N GLU A 204 6.15 -15.94 -11.41
CA GLU A 204 6.17 -17.40 -11.25
C GLU A 204 4.82 -17.94 -10.75
N ASP A 205 4.22 -17.31 -9.73
CA ASP A 205 3.06 -17.84 -9.04
C ASP A 205 1.71 -17.32 -9.58
N PHE A 206 1.73 -16.16 -10.26
CA PHE A 206 0.51 -15.45 -10.65
C PHE A 206 0.38 -15.17 -12.16
N CYS A 207 1.40 -15.52 -12.95
CA CYS A 207 1.37 -15.37 -14.41
C CYS A 207 1.55 -16.73 -15.10
N THR A 208 0.85 -16.93 -16.20
CA THR A 208 1.08 -18.10 -17.06
C THR A 208 2.31 -17.90 -17.95
N PRO A 209 3.01 -18.97 -18.36
CA PRO A 209 4.15 -18.85 -19.27
C PRO A 209 3.82 -18.13 -20.58
N SER A 210 2.59 -18.27 -21.09
CA SER A 210 2.13 -17.56 -22.28
C SER A 210 1.98 -16.06 -22.07
N GLN A 211 1.41 -15.62 -20.94
CA GLN A 211 1.33 -14.19 -20.59
C GLN A 211 2.72 -13.56 -20.49
N VAL A 212 3.65 -14.25 -19.83
CA VAL A 212 5.03 -13.78 -19.69
C VAL A 212 5.74 -13.71 -21.04
N ALA A 213 5.54 -14.71 -21.90
CA ALA A 213 6.16 -14.73 -23.23
C ALA A 213 5.61 -13.62 -24.15
N GLU A 214 4.29 -13.40 -24.15
CA GLU A 214 3.67 -12.33 -24.92
C GLU A 214 4.19 -10.95 -24.47
N ALA A 215 4.27 -10.73 -23.15
CA ALA A 215 4.74 -9.48 -22.60
C ALA A 215 6.20 -9.18 -22.93
N ARG A 216 7.06 -10.19 -22.90
CA ARG A 216 8.47 -10.06 -23.32
C ARG A 216 8.58 -9.72 -24.80
N GLY A 217 7.77 -10.34 -25.66
CA GLY A 217 7.77 -10.09 -27.10
C GLY A 217 7.39 -8.65 -27.44
N ARG A 218 6.43 -8.06 -26.72
CA ARG A 218 5.97 -6.69 -26.96
C ARG A 218 6.87 -5.61 -26.34
N GLN A 219 7.56 -5.91 -25.23
CA GLN A 219 8.56 -5.01 -24.65
C GLN A 219 9.70 -4.69 -25.63
N ALA A 220 10.02 -5.62 -26.54
CA ALA A 220 10.97 -5.40 -27.63
C ALA A 220 10.46 -4.41 -28.70
N HIS A 221 9.13 -4.24 -28.83
CA HIS A 221 8.50 -3.38 -29.84
C HIS A 221 8.12 -2.00 -29.31
N SER A 222 8.06 -1.79 -27.99
CA SER A 222 7.86 -0.48 -27.35
C SER A 222 9.15 0.25 -26.98
N ALA A 223 10.32 -0.26 -27.42
CA ALA A 223 11.59 0.42 -27.30
C ALA A 223 11.63 1.64 -28.24
N LEU A 224 11.03 2.75 -27.79
CA LEU A 224 11.27 4.07 -28.33
C LEU A 224 12.78 4.40 -28.17
N GLY A 225 13.51 4.30 -29.27
CA GLY A 225 14.61 5.22 -29.59
C GLY A 225 15.88 5.19 -28.73
N ILE A 226 16.37 4.03 -28.28
CA ILE A 226 17.75 3.94 -27.79
C ILE A 226 18.67 3.52 -28.95
N PRO A 227 19.66 4.34 -29.35
CA PRO A 227 20.66 3.91 -30.34
C PRO A 227 21.49 2.77 -29.74
N LEU A 228 21.49 1.61 -30.39
CA LEU A 228 22.46 0.54 -30.11
C LEU A 228 23.89 1.08 -30.34
N PRO A 229 24.86 0.79 -29.46
CA PRO A 229 26.25 1.16 -29.70
C PRO A 229 26.75 0.47 -30.97
N ARG A 230 27.35 1.25 -31.87
CA ARG A 230 27.93 0.73 -33.12
C ARG A 230 28.99 -0.31 -32.77
N THR A 231 28.77 -1.54 -33.23
CA THR A 231 29.82 -2.55 -33.25
C THR A 231 30.90 -2.07 -34.21
N GLU A 232 32.03 -1.60 -33.69
CA GLU A 232 33.22 -1.45 -34.52
C GLU A 232 33.59 -2.83 -35.06
N ALA A 233 33.50 -2.97 -36.38
CA ALA A 233 33.92 -4.17 -37.08
C ALA A 233 35.42 -4.39 -36.83
N PRO A 234 35.88 -5.64 -36.64
CA PRO A 234 37.30 -5.92 -36.55
C PRO A 234 37.99 -5.51 -37.86
N PRO A 235 39.22 -4.99 -37.79
CA PRO A 235 39.96 -4.63 -38.99
C PRO A 235 40.16 -5.90 -39.84
N ARG A 236 39.74 -5.81 -41.10
CA ARG A 236 40.02 -6.83 -42.11
C ARG A 236 41.52 -6.81 -42.47
N PRO A 237 42.07 -7.98 -42.85
CA PRO A 237 43.51 -8.28 -42.79
C PRO A 237 44.37 -7.38 -43.66
#